data_AF-A0A6C2D813-F1
#
_entry.id   AF-A0A6C2D813-F1
#
_cell.length_a   1.000
_cell.length_b   1.000
_cell.length_c   1.000
_cell.angle_alpha   90.00
_cell.angle_beta   90.00
_cell.angle_gamma   90.00
#
_symmetry.space_group_name_H-M   'P 1'
#
loop_
_entity.id
_entity.type
_entity.pdbx_description
1 polymer ?
#
loop_
_entity_poly.entity_id
_entity_poly.type
_entity_poly.pdbx_seq_one_letter_code
_entity_poly.pdbx_strand_id
1 'polypeptide(L)'
;MGVGTQVHNPHPLLQPQTLRLALTEIATNAAPTAIVELIRWLDSFQYEAELDVSELARLVVALDEAAQPQLRQAAGLYLSNVFGSRSVRYKALGRDFYASLGRAYDLVLSALASDFSIAPGDPLRTEILLRTVRSAAGEMKWAAFDYQDLAPDVWQRAGVAYRTAHASGALNAPVSVREGRETFSTINREFVRLVAMHCASLDQLPPDRIEAADKLVRVLQHSLQLSNQPASGTLFTLDLESLARPRRCVSLPDDVPQTVRFFRPADAVSMLGELDVSMEGEGLDPLFAGLSAPSVSAAIRHLSRQWAAVPPMRQCRRHRVDGALALATGLGFIRSLVSGEALLRPAAAWSLLDASRNGFGVSSPVMDPDICRVGALVGAHVGETGRWVLALVRRVRFSEAAGAAVGLQTVSNDPVPALFDDGSRSWSGLLCDPVVRGRSVRVACEPGFMRSGGQVFAKLAARTVKLEPGKVMMSGPGYQIIGCSVV
;
A
#
# COMPACT_ATOMS: atom_id res chain seq x y z
N MET A 1 -32.49 20.77 -47.42
CA MET A 1 -31.50 19.96 -46.67
C MET A 1 -32.07 19.76 -45.28
N GLY A 2 -32.60 18.57 -45.00
CA GLY A 2 -33.16 18.24 -43.69
C GLY A 2 -32.04 18.08 -42.68
N VAL A 3 -32.07 18.88 -41.62
CA VAL A 3 -31.24 18.69 -40.44
C VAL A 3 -31.77 17.43 -39.76
N GLY A 4 -31.05 16.32 -39.89
CA GLY A 4 -31.40 15.08 -39.20
C GLY A 4 -31.33 15.32 -37.69
N THR A 5 -32.48 15.23 -37.03
CA THR A 5 -32.59 15.12 -35.58
C THR A 5 -31.76 13.91 -35.16
N GLN A 6 -30.64 14.12 -34.46
CA GLN A 6 -29.94 13.01 -33.80
C GLN A 6 -30.92 12.38 -32.82
N VAL A 7 -31.37 11.17 -33.11
CA VAL A 7 -32.16 10.37 -32.19
C VAL A 7 -31.21 9.93 -31.07
N HIS A 8 -31.18 10.70 -29.98
CA HIS A 8 -30.51 10.27 -28.77
C HIS A 8 -31.32 9.14 -28.15
N ASN A 9 -30.86 7.91 -28.33
CA ASN A 9 -31.44 6.77 -27.61
C ASN A 9 -31.07 6.89 -26.12
N PRO A 10 -32.02 6.63 -25.21
CA PRO A 10 -31.75 6.62 -23.77
C PRO A 10 -30.73 5.52 -23.42
N HIS A 11 -29.95 5.75 -22.36
CA HIS A 11 -28.89 4.82 -21.97
C HIS A 11 -29.43 3.41 -21.70
N PRO A 12 -28.80 2.34 -22.22
CA PRO A 12 -29.33 0.98 -22.10
C PRO A 12 -29.62 0.54 -20.67
N LEU A 13 -28.77 0.96 -19.71
CA LEU A 13 -28.93 0.64 -18.29
C LEU A 13 -30.14 1.31 -17.61
N LEU A 14 -30.82 2.27 -18.24
CA LEU A 14 -32.10 2.79 -17.74
C LEU A 14 -33.21 1.74 -17.84
N GLN A 15 -33.07 0.77 -18.74
CA GLN A 15 -34.02 -0.32 -18.86
C GLN A 15 -33.80 -1.32 -17.71
N PRO A 16 -34.80 -1.55 -16.82
CA PRO A 16 -34.62 -2.40 -15.65
C PRO A 16 -34.18 -3.83 -15.97
N GLN A 17 -34.64 -4.37 -17.11
CA GLN A 17 -34.25 -5.70 -17.57
C GLN A 17 -32.79 -5.76 -17.97
N THR A 18 -32.29 -4.76 -18.69
CA THR A 18 -30.89 -4.65 -19.12
C THR A 18 -29.97 -4.47 -17.92
N LEU A 19 -30.33 -3.60 -16.98
CA LEU A 19 -29.58 -3.44 -15.73
C LEU A 19 -29.51 -4.75 -14.94
N ARG A 20 -30.64 -5.44 -14.76
CA ARG A 20 -30.67 -6.72 -14.03
C ARG A 20 -29.78 -7.78 -14.70
N LEU A 21 -29.80 -7.86 -16.03
CA LEU A 21 -28.95 -8.78 -16.79
C LEU A 21 -27.46 -8.45 -16.59
N ALA A 22 -27.07 -7.19 -16.76
CA ALA A 22 -25.70 -6.74 -16.54
C ALA A 22 -25.22 -7.05 -15.10
N LEU A 23 -26.03 -6.73 -14.08
CA LEU A 23 -25.69 -7.03 -12.68
C LEU A 23 -25.57 -8.54 -12.42
N THR A 24 -26.41 -9.36 -13.07
CA THR A 24 -26.32 -10.82 -12.98
C THR A 24 -25.03 -11.33 -13.61
N GLU A 25 -24.70 -10.85 -14.82
CA GLU A 25 -23.46 -11.21 -15.51
C GLU A 25 -22.21 -10.83 -14.70
N ILE A 26 -22.19 -9.62 -14.13
CA ILE A 26 -21.14 -9.15 -13.20
C ILE A 26 -21.02 -10.07 -11.99
N ALA A 27 -22.13 -10.54 -11.42
CA ALA A 27 -22.11 -11.40 -10.23
C ALA A 27 -21.62 -12.83 -10.53
N THR A 28 -21.93 -13.36 -11.72
CA THR A 28 -21.62 -14.75 -12.08
C THR A 28 -20.30 -14.93 -12.82
N ASN A 29 -19.81 -13.88 -13.50
CA ASN A 29 -18.55 -13.94 -14.24
C ASN A 29 -17.33 -13.98 -13.31
N ALA A 30 -16.21 -14.47 -13.84
CA ALA A 30 -14.93 -14.37 -13.16
C ALA A 30 -14.53 -12.89 -13.01
N ALA A 31 -13.97 -12.53 -11.84
CA ALA A 31 -13.61 -11.16 -11.50
C ALA A 31 -12.94 -10.34 -12.61
N PRO A 32 -11.96 -10.85 -13.39
CA PRO A 32 -11.32 -10.05 -14.43
C PRO A 32 -12.29 -9.63 -15.54
N THR A 33 -13.18 -10.53 -15.96
CA THR A 33 -14.19 -10.24 -16.99
C THR A 33 -15.23 -9.28 -16.46
N ALA A 34 -15.74 -9.52 -15.25
CA ALA A 34 -16.73 -8.67 -14.61
C ALA A 34 -16.20 -7.23 -14.41
N ILE A 35 -14.94 -7.06 -13.99
CA ILE A 35 -14.33 -5.74 -13.79
C ILE A 35 -14.17 -4.99 -15.13
N VAL A 36 -13.77 -5.67 -16.21
CA VAL A 36 -13.71 -5.04 -17.55
C VAL A 36 -15.08 -4.56 -17.99
N GLU A 37 -16.12 -5.34 -17.75
CA GLU A 37 -17.48 -4.96 -18.10
C GLU A 37 -17.99 -3.77 -17.26
N LEU A 38 -17.70 -3.77 -15.95
CA LEU A 38 -17.98 -2.65 -15.05
C LEU A 38 -17.30 -1.36 -15.51
N ILE A 39 -16.02 -1.42 -15.89
CA ILE A 39 -15.27 -0.28 -16.45
C ILE A 39 -16.00 0.25 -17.69
N ARG A 40 -16.37 -0.64 -18.62
CA ARG A 40 -17.09 -0.28 -19.85
C ARG A 40 -18.41 0.44 -19.56
N TRP A 41 -19.19 -0.05 -18.59
CA TRP A 41 -20.45 0.58 -18.18
C TRP A 41 -20.26 1.93 -17.48
N LEU A 42 -19.23 2.09 -16.65
CA LEU A 42 -18.94 3.37 -16.01
C LEU A 42 -18.47 4.42 -17.02
N ASP A 43 -17.63 4.03 -17.98
CA ASP A 43 -17.11 4.95 -18.99
C ASP A 43 -18.15 5.31 -20.07
N SER A 44 -19.21 4.51 -20.26
CA SER A 44 -20.28 4.85 -21.23
C SER A 44 -21.08 6.09 -20.85
N PHE A 45 -21.19 6.42 -19.55
CA PHE A 45 -21.92 7.61 -19.09
C PHE A 45 -21.31 8.94 -19.58
N GLN A 46 -20.07 8.96 -20.05
CA GLN A 46 -19.42 10.18 -20.55
C GLN A 46 -19.90 10.59 -21.95
N TYR A 47 -20.48 9.67 -22.73
CA TYR A 47 -20.72 9.85 -24.16
C TYR A 47 -22.21 9.91 -24.54
N GLU A 48 -23.11 9.68 -23.59
CA GLU A 48 -24.54 9.61 -23.85
C GLU A 48 -25.28 10.87 -23.39
N ALA A 49 -26.36 11.21 -24.10
CA ALA A 49 -27.15 12.42 -23.86
C ALA A 49 -27.77 12.48 -22.47
N GLU A 50 -27.99 13.71 -22.00
CA GLU A 50 -28.43 14.12 -20.66
C GLU A 50 -29.30 13.09 -19.92
N LEU A 51 -28.65 12.30 -19.06
CA LEU A 51 -29.30 11.47 -18.06
C LEU A 51 -29.81 12.38 -16.93
N ASP A 52 -31.01 12.08 -16.41
CA ASP A 52 -31.42 12.66 -15.13
C ASP A 52 -30.39 12.34 -14.06
N VAL A 53 -30.03 13.33 -13.23
CA VAL A 53 -28.94 13.18 -12.26
C VAL A 53 -29.26 12.11 -11.22
N SER A 54 -30.53 11.93 -10.84
CA SER A 54 -30.93 10.91 -9.89
C SER A 54 -30.85 9.52 -10.50
N GLU A 55 -31.18 9.37 -11.78
CA GLU A 55 -31.00 8.13 -12.53
C GLU A 55 -29.52 7.77 -12.68
N LEU A 56 -28.69 8.72 -13.12
CA LEU A 56 -27.24 8.52 -13.23
C LEU A 56 -26.64 8.11 -11.87
N ALA A 57 -26.98 8.83 -10.81
CA ALA A 57 -26.52 8.53 -9.45
C ALA A 57 -26.88 7.09 -9.05
N ARG A 58 -28.14 6.67 -9.24
CA ARG A 58 -28.58 5.30 -8.92
C ARG A 58 -27.83 4.23 -9.72
N LEU A 59 -27.59 4.47 -11.02
CA LEU A 59 -26.86 3.52 -11.86
C LEU A 59 -25.40 3.37 -11.42
N VAL A 60 -24.71 4.49 -11.15
CA VAL A 60 -23.33 4.46 -10.66
C VAL A 60 -23.23 3.74 -9.32
N VAL A 61 -24.19 3.99 -8.41
CA VAL A 61 -24.28 3.27 -7.13
C VAL A 61 -24.45 1.77 -7.31
N ALA A 62 -25.37 1.35 -8.19
CA ALA A 62 -25.61 -0.08 -8.43
C ALA A 62 -24.36 -0.80 -8.97
N LEU A 63 -23.62 -0.17 -9.90
CA LEU A 63 -22.37 -0.71 -10.43
C LEU A 63 -21.25 -0.74 -9.39
N ASP A 64 -21.11 0.32 -8.57
CA ASP A 64 -20.16 0.36 -7.44
C ASP A 64 -20.39 -0.81 -6.47
N GLU A 65 -21.65 -1.04 -6.07
CA GLU A 65 -21.99 -2.13 -5.15
C GLU A 65 -21.69 -3.51 -5.75
N ALA A 66 -22.08 -3.72 -7.01
CA ALA A 66 -21.85 -4.98 -7.73
C ALA A 66 -20.36 -5.29 -7.92
N ALA A 67 -19.51 -4.26 -8.00
CA ALA A 67 -18.07 -4.43 -8.14
C ALA A 67 -17.39 -4.97 -6.87
N GLN A 68 -17.95 -4.72 -5.68
CA GLN A 68 -17.24 -4.95 -4.42
C GLN A 68 -16.77 -6.40 -4.20
N PRO A 69 -17.56 -7.45 -4.50
CA PRO A 69 -17.08 -8.83 -4.43
C PRO A 69 -15.95 -9.13 -5.42
N GLN A 70 -16.08 -8.63 -6.65
CA GLN A 70 -15.10 -8.87 -7.72
C GLN A 70 -13.76 -8.20 -7.43
N LEU A 71 -13.78 -6.99 -6.87
CA LEU A 71 -12.56 -6.29 -6.43
C LEU A 71 -11.85 -7.02 -5.29
N ARG A 72 -12.58 -7.61 -4.33
CA ARG A 72 -11.98 -8.43 -3.27
C ARG A 72 -11.32 -9.69 -3.84
N GLN A 73 -11.98 -10.36 -4.80
CA GLN A 73 -11.42 -11.52 -5.47
C GLN A 73 -10.17 -11.14 -6.29
N ALA A 74 -10.20 -10.04 -7.03
CA ALA A 74 -9.05 -9.53 -7.79
C ALA A 74 -7.86 -9.20 -6.88
N ALA A 75 -8.10 -8.60 -5.70
CA ALA A 75 -7.06 -8.35 -4.71
C ALA A 75 -6.45 -9.67 -4.21
N GLY A 76 -7.28 -10.67 -3.89
CA GLY A 76 -6.80 -12.01 -3.51
C GLY A 76 -5.97 -12.69 -4.59
N LEU A 77 -6.39 -12.61 -5.85
CA LEU A 77 -5.65 -13.15 -7.00
C LEU A 77 -4.33 -12.40 -7.28
N TYR A 78 -4.27 -11.10 -6.99
CA TYR A 78 -3.02 -10.35 -7.04
C TYR A 78 -2.07 -10.79 -5.93
N LEU A 79 -2.58 -10.91 -4.69
CA LEU A 79 -1.79 -11.25 -3.50
C LEU A 79 -1.27 -12.69 -3.49
N SER A 80 -1.95 -13.63 -4.17
CA SER A 80 -1.52 -15.03 -4.26
C SER A 80 -0.19 -15.23 -4.99
N ASN A 81 0.16 -14.33 -5.92
CA ASN A 81 1.44 -14.34 -6.60
C ASN A 81 1.85 -12.90 -6.98
N VAL A 82 2.13 -12.09 -5.96
CA VAL A 82 2.52 -10.69 -6.14
C VAL A 82 3.70 -10.59 -7.11
N PHE A 83 3.59 -9.67 -8.07
CA PHE A 83 4.54 -9.42 -9.16
C PHE A 83 4.57 -10.47 -10.28
N GLY A 84 3.83 -11.58 -10.17
CA GLY A 84 3.60 -12.47 -11.30
C GLY A 84 2.84 -11.75 -12.43
N SER A 85 3.21 -11.99 -13.69
CA SER A 85 2.62 -11.30 -14.85
C SER A 85 1.09 -11.34 -14.89
N ARG A 86 0.50 -12.50 -14.59
CA ARG A 86 -0.96 -12.68 -14.47
C ARG A 86 -1.56 -11.89 -13.31
N SER A 87 -0.88 -11.84 -12.17
CA SER A 87 -1.35 -11.15 -10.97
C SER A 87 -1.26 -9.62 -11.11
N VAL A 88 -0.25 -9.11 -11.82
CA VAL A 88 -0.14 -7.68 -12.15
C VAL A 88 -1.36 -7.19 -12.95
N ARG A 89 -1.93 -8.03 -13.82
CA ARG A 89 -3.16 -7.71 -14.55
C ARG A 89 -4.35 -7.48 -13.61
N TYR A 90 -4.50 -8.27 -12.55
CA TYR A 90 -5.60 -8.09 -11.59
C TYR A 90 -5.49 -6.79 -10.81
N LYS A 91 -4.27 -6.40 -10.45
CA LYS A 91 -3.96 -5.09 -9.87
C LYS A 91 -4.29 -3.94 -10.82
N ALA A 92 -3.89 -4.03 -12.08
CA ALA A 92 -4.21 -3.02 -13.09
C ALA A 92 -5.72 -2.84 -13.25
N LEU A 93 -6.48 -3.94 -13.36
CA LEU A 93 -7.95 -3.89 -13.45
C LEU A 93 -8.60 -3.22 -12.24
N GLY A 94 -8.14 -3.50 -11.02
CA GLY A 94 -8.64 -2.84 -9.82
C GLY A 94 -8.38 -1.33 -9.84
N ARG A 95 -7.18 -0.92 -10.24
CA ARG A 95 -6.82 0.51 -10.40
C ARG A 95 -7.68 1.19 -11.46
N ASP A 96 -7.83 0.57 -12.63
CA ASP A 96 -8.57 1.13 -13.76
C ASP A 96 -10.06 1.26 -13.44
N PHE A 97 -10.65 0.27 -12.74
CA PHE A 97 -12.02 0.36 -12.23
C PHE A 97 -12.21 1.56 -11.32
N TYR A 98 -11.34 1.74 -10.32
CA TYR A 98 -11.49 2.85 -9.39
C TYR A 98 -11.27 4.21 -10.06
N ALA A 99 -10.41 4.28 -11.07
CA ALA A 99 -10.27 5.48 -11.90
C ALA A 99 -11.57 5.79 -12.68
N SER A 100 -12.21 4.80 -13.32
CA SER A 100 -13.49 4.97 -14.00
C SER A 100 -14.62 5.33 -13.02
N LEU A 101 -14.65 4.70 -11.84
CA LEU A 101 -15.62 5.00 -10.79
C LEU A 101 -15.47 6.42 -10.24
N GLY A 102 -14.23 6.88 -10.03
CA GLY A 102 -13.92 8.25 -9.64
C GLY A 102 -14.47 9.27 -10.63
N ARG A 103 -14.23 9.06 -11.94
CA ARG A 103 -14.78 9.91 -13.01
C ARG A 103 -16.31 9.88 -13.06
N ALA A 104 -16.94 8.73 -12.84
CA ALA A 104 -18.39 8.62 -12.78
C ALA A 104 -18.97 9.42 -11.61
N TYR A 105 -18.33 9.41 -10.43
CA TYR A 105 -18.74 10.27 -9.32
C TYR A 105 -18.48 11.75 -9.56
N ASP A 106 -17.39 12.12 -10.25
CA ASP A 106 -17.17 13.51 -10.66
C ASP A 106 -18.30 14.02 -11.57
N LEU A 107 -18.78 13.18 -12.49
CA LEU A 107 -19.92 13.49 -13.36
C LEU A 107 -21.19 13.71 -12.54
N VAL A 108 -21.52 12.79 -11.61
CA VAL A 108 -22.69 12.90 -10.73
C VAL A 108 -22.61 14.16 -9.85
N LEU A 109 -21.46 14.42 -9.24
CA LEU A 109 -21.26 15.60 -8.39
C LEU A 109 -21.40 16.91 -9.17
N SER A 110 -20.88 16.96 -10.40
CA SER A 110 -20.99 18.15 -11.27
C SER A 110 -22.43 18.41 -11.68
N ALA A 111 -23.18 17.35 -12.02
CA ALA A 111 -24.61 17.44 -12.31
C ALA A 111 -25.42 17.88 -11.08
N LEU A 112 -25.18 17.27 -9.90
CA LEU A 112 -25.83 17.66 -8.65
C LEU A 112 -25.49 19.10 -8.23
N ALA A 113 -24.29 19.61 -8.54
CA ALA A 113 -23.93 20.99 -8.24
C ALA A 113 -24.73 22.01 -9.09
N SER A 114 -25.20 21.59 -10.27
CA SER A 114 -25.95 22.43 -11.21
C SER A 114 -27.47 22.21 -11.12
N ASP A 115 -27.90 21.11 -10.51
CA ASP A 115 -29.31 20.79 -10.31
C ASP A 115 -29.84 21.39 -8.99
N PHE A 116 -30.73 22.38 -9.14
CA PHE A 116 -31.39 23.06 -8.03
C PHE A 116 -32.71 22.40 -7.58
N SER A 117 -33.20 21.39 -8.30
CA SER A 117 -34.39 20.63 -7.92
C SER A 117 -34.14 19.70 -6.74
N ILE A 118 -32.91 19.22 -6.59
CA ILE A 118 -32.48 18.37 -5.46
C ILE A 118 -31.90 19.25 -4.37
N ALA A 119 -32.59 19.34 -3.23
CA ALA A 119 -32.20 20.19 -2.12
C ALA A 119 -30.80 19.85 -1.57
N PRO A 120 -30.02 20.81 -1.03
CA PRO A 120 -28.69 20.54 -0.47
C PRO A 120 -28.63 19.47 0.63
N GLY A 121 -29.72 19.30 1.38
CA GLY A 121 -29.86 18.28 2.44
C GLY A 121 -30.44 16.95 1.98
N ASP A 122 -30.63 16.75 0.67
CA ASP A 122 -31.22 15.52 0.13
C ASP A 122 -30.37 14.27 0.48
N PRO A 123 -30.98 13.14 0.89
CA PRO A 123 -30.27 11.90 1.16
C PRO A 123 -29.40 11.41 0.00
N LEU A 124 -29.81 11.62 -1.25
CA LEU A 124 -29.04 11.26 -2.44
C LEU A 124 -27.70 12.00 -2.48
N ARG A 125 -27.69 13.31 -2.19
CA ARG A 125 -26.45 14.10 -2.12
C ARG A 125 -25.52 13.53 -1.04
N THR A 126 -26.08 13.24 0.13
CA THR A 126 -25.31 12.67 1.25
C THR A 126 -24.70 11.31 0.88
N GLU A 127 -25.46 10.45 0.21
CA GLU A 127 -24.96 9.16 -0.27
C GLU A 127 -23.84 9.32 -1.30
N ILE A 128 -24.00 10.18 -2.29
CA ILE A 128 -22.98 10.40 -3.33
C ILE A 128 -21.70 10.99 -2.74
N LEU A 129 -21.79 11.94 -1.80
CA LEU A 129 -20.64 12.48 -1.09
C LEU A 129 -19.90 11.37 -0.32
N LEU A 130 -20.63 10.49 0.36
CA LEU A 130 -20.05 9.36 1.08
C LEU A 130 -19.34 8.38 0.14
N ARG A 131 -19.98 8.02 -0.97
CA ARG A 131 -19.41 7.08 -1.94
C ARG A 131 -18.21 7.66 -2.68
N THR A 132 -18.19 8.96 -2.92
CA THR A 132 -17.03 9.69 -3.46
C THR A 132 -15.82 9.58 -2.53
N VAL A 133 -16.01 9.74 -1.22
CA VAL A 133 -14.91 9.57 -0.26
C VAL A 133 -14.44 8.10 -0.23
N ARG A 134 -15.36 7.15 -0.32
CA ARG A 134 -15.05 5.71 -0.36
C ARG A 134 -14.32 5.30 -1.63
N SER A 135 -14.66 5.87 -2.79
CA SER A 135 -13.96 5.59 -4.05
C SER A 135 -12.52 6.07 -3.97
N ALA A 136 -12.27 7.26 -3.41
CA ALA A 136 -10.91 7.77 -3.17
C ALA A 136 -10.08 6.87 -2.23
N ALA A 137 -10.70 6.30 -1.20
CA ALA A 137 -10.02 5.32 -0.33
C ALA A 137 -9.68 4.02 -1.09
N GLY A 138 -10.54 3.59 -2.00
CA GLY A 138 -10.26 2.48 -2.92
C GLY A 138 -9.10 2.79 -3.86
N GLU A 139 -9.15 3.92 -4.56
CA GLU A 139 -8.07 4.43 -5.42
C GLU A 139 -6.73 4.44 -4.68
N MET A 140 -6.72 4.96 -3.45
CA MET A 140 -5.51 4.99 -2.62
C MET A 140 -4.93 3.60 -2.36
N LYS A 141 -5.77 2.61 -2.04
CA LYS A 141 -5.30 1.24 -1.77
C LYS A 141 -4.66 0.62 -3.02
N TRP A 142 -5.33 0.74 -4.18
CA TRP A 142 -4.83 0.13 -5.41
C TRP A 142 -3.59 0.86 -5.95
N ALA A 143 -3.52 2.19 -5.81
CA ALA A 143 -2.29 2.95 -6.11
C ALA A 143 -1.12 2.54 -5.21
N ALA A 144 -1.38 2.27 -3.92
CA ALA A 144 -0.36 1.84 -2.98
C ALA A 144 0.25 0.47 -3.33
N PHE A 145 -0.47 -0.44 -4.00
CA PHE A 145 0.12 -1.69 -4.50
C PHE A 145 1.22 -1.47 -5.57
N ASP A 146 1.21 -0.30 -6.22
CA ASP A 146 2.27 0.15 -7.13
C ASP A 146 3.27 1.11 -6.49
N TYR A 147 3.17 1.31 -5.17
CA TYR A 147 3.93 2.32 -4.43
C TYR A 147 3.75 3.73 -4.99
N GLN A 148 2.62 3.99 -5.62
CA GLN A 148 2.21 5.32 -6.05
C GLN A 148 1.50 6.03 -4.90
N ASP A 149 1.73 7.33 -4.80
CA ASP A 149 0.89 8.17 -3.94
C ASP A 149 -0.50 8.33 -4.59
N LEU A 150 -1.52 8.58 -3.77
CA LEU A 150 -2.84 8.95 -4.28
C LEU A 150 -2.72 10.18 -5.19
N ALA A 151 -3.47 10.24 -6.29
CA ALA A 151 -3.42 11.39 -7.19
C ALA A 151 -3.96 12.67 -6.50
N PRO A 152 -3.39 13.87 -6.76
CA PRO A 152 -3.79 15.10 -6.09
C PRO A 152 -5.27 15.45 -6.26
N ASP A 153 -5.80 15.27 -7.47
CA ASP A 153 -7.20 15.48 -7.84
C ASP A 153 -8.15 14.55 -7.08
N VAL A 154 -7.77 13.28 -6.88
CA VAL A 154 -8.57 12.31 -6.12
C VAL A 154 -8.66 12.70 -4.64
N TRP A 155 -7.54 13.16 -4.06
CA TRP A 155 -7.54 13.70 -2.70
C TRP A 155 -8.43 14.94 -2.58
N GLN A 156 -8.32 15.87 -3.53
CA GLN A 156 -9.13 17.08 -3.57
C GLN A 156 -10.61 16.74 -3.70
N ARG A 157 -11.00 15.80 -4.58
CA ARG A 157 -12.37 15.31 -4.73
C ARG A 157 -12.97 14.85 -3.40
N ALA A 158 -12.25 14.00 -2.67
CA ALA A 158 -12.70 13.53 -1.35
C ALA A 158 -12.77 14.66 -0.31
N GLY A 159 -11.81 15.59 -0.33
CA GLY A 159 -11.80 16.74 0.55
C GLY A 159 -12.94 17.74 0.27
N VAL A 160 -13.26 17.98 -1.00
CA VAL A 160 -14.46 18.75 -1.40
C VAL A 160 -15.70 18.04 -0.88
N ALA A 161 -15.83 16.73 -1.08
CA ALA A 161 -17.00 15.99 -0.61
C ALA A 161 -17.20 16.09 0.91
N TYR A 162 -16.12 15.95 1.69
CA TYR A 162 -16.15 16.14 3.14
C TYR A 162 -16.54 17.57 3.52
N ARG A 163 -15.98 18.59 2.87
CA ARG A 163 -16.29 19.99 3.16
C ARG A 163 -17.74 20.34 2.82
N THR A 164 -18.26 19.84 1.70
CA THR A 164 -19.66 20.01 1.31
C THR A 164 -20.60 19.40 2.35
N ALA A 165 -20.30 18.18 2.81
CA ALA A 165 -21.06 17.53 3.89
C ALA A 165 -20.95 18.25 5.23
N HIS A 166 -19.82 18.91 5.50
CA HIS A 166 -19.65 19.74 6.69
C HIS A 166 -20.56 20.97 6.64
N ALA A 167 -20.60 21.66 5.49
CA ALA A 167 -21.43 22.84 5.29
C ALA A 167 -22.94 22.54 5.39
N SER A 168 -23.37 21.34 4.99
CA SER A 168 -24.78 20.91 5.11
C SER A 168 -25.12 20.21 6.43
N GLY A 169 -24.17 20.05 7.35
CA GLY A 169 -24.37 19.33 8.61
C GLY A 169 -24.53 17.81 8.46
N ALA A 170 -24.24 17.23 7.29
CA ALA A 170 -24.47 15.83 6.95
C ALA A 170 -23.30 14.89 7.26
N LEU A 171 -22.18 15.40 7.82
CA LEU A 171 -20.97 14.60 8.09
C LEU A 171 -21.21 13.28 8.83
N ASN A 172 -22.13 13.29 9.79
CA ASN A 172 -22.46 12.14 10.63
C ASN A 172 -23.81 11.49 10.30
N ALA A 173 -24.45 11.90 9.18
CA ALA A 173 -25.67 11.27 8.72
C ALA A 173 -25.37 9.81 8.32
N PRO A 174 -26.13 8.82 8.84
CA PRO A 174 -25.93 7.43 8.50
C PRO A 174 -26.40 7.14 7.06
N VAL A 175 -25.53 6.50 6.28
CA VAL A 175 -25.82 6.04 4.91
C VAL A 175 -25.63 4.53 4.84
N SER A 176 -26.58 3.83 4.24
CA SER A 176 -26.42 2.40 3.95
C SER A 176 -25.38 2.22 2.84
N VAL A 177 -24.35 1.40 3.10
CA VAL A 177 -23.25 1.18 2.15
C VAL A 177 -23.56 0.03 1.18
N ARG A 178 -24.48 -0.85 1.56
CA ARG A 178 -24.90 -2.01 0.76
C ARG A 178 -26.37 -2.27 0.97
N GLU A 179 -27.09 -2.48 -0.12
CA GLU A 179 -28.47 -2.90 -0.05
C GLU A 179 -28.60 -4.27 0.67
N GLY A 180 -29.59 -4.39 1.56
CA GLY A 180 -29.87 -5.64 2.29
C GLY A 180 -28.88 -6.01 3.41
N ARG A 181 -27.97 -5.12 3.82
CA ARG A 181 -27.11 -5.30 5.01
C ARG A 181 -27.26 -4.14 5.99
N GLU A 182 -27.25 -4.44 7.29
CA GLU A 182 -27.25 -3.43 8.37
C GLU A 182 -25.87 -2.71 8.52
N THR A 183 -25.14 -2.50 7.43
CA THR A 183 -23.84 -1.81 7.46
C THR A 183 -24.01 -0.35 7.09
N PHE A 184 -24.13 0.50 8.10
CA PHE A 184 -24.16 1.96 7.93
C PHE A 184 -22.78 2.58 8.06
N SER A 185 -22.57 3.70 7.36
CA SER A 185 -21.37 4.54 7.47
C SER A 185 -21.72 6.02 7.48
N THR A 186 -20.72 6.85 7.74
CA THR A 186 -20.84 8.31 7.69
C THR A 186 -19.68 8.90 6.90
N ILE A 187 -19.87 10.09 6.33
CA ILE A 187 -18.87 10.77 5.50
C ILE A 187 -17.63 11.07 6.35
N ASN A 188 -17.85 11.48 7.61
CA ASN A 188 -16.80 11.67 8.59
C ASN A 188 -15.95 10.40 8.77
N ARG A 189 -16.60 9.26 8.99
CA ARG A 189 -15.91 7.99 9.22
C ARG A 189 -15.07 7.56 8.02
N GLU A 190 -15.60 7.66 6.81
CA GLU A 190 -14.85 7.27 5.61
C GLU A 190 -13.71 8.24 5.28
N PHE A 191 -13.90 9.54 5.54
CA PHE A 191 -12.84 10.53 5.32
C PHE A 191 -11.71 10.38 6.33
N VAL A 192 -12.03 10.15 7.61
CA VAL A 192 -11.03 9.84 8.65
C VAL A 192 -10.24 8.59 8.29
N ARG A 193 -10.87 7.56 7.71
CA ARG A 193 -10.16 6.35 7.23
C ARG A 193 -9.19 6.67 6.10
N LEU A 194 -9.61 7.49 5.13
CA LEU A 194 -8.74 7.95 4.05
C LEU A 194 -7.52 8.71 4.62
N VAL A 195 -7.74 9.60 5.59
CA VAL A 195 -6.67 10.30 6.31
C VAL A 195 -5.73 9.31 7.03
N ALA A 196 -6.29 8.33 7.74
CA ALA A 196 -5.52 7.33 8.47
C ALA A 196 -4.64 6.50 7.53
N MET A 197 -5.18 6.05 6.39
CA MET A 197 -4.42 5.33 5.35
C MET A 197 -3.28 6.20 4.81
N HIS A 198 -3.52 7.49 4.54
CA HIS A 198 -2.47 8.41 4.12
C HIS A 198 -1.36 8.58 5.17
N CYS A 199 -1.73 8.56 6.44
CA CYS A 199 -0.79 8.65 7.56
C CYS A 199 -0.09 7.31 7.88
N ALA A 200 -0.40 6.22 7.19
CA ALA A 200 0.12 4.88 7.48
C ALA A 200 1.49 4.59 6.86
N SER A 201 2.05 5.50 6.03
CA SER A 201 3.32 5.26 5.31
C SER A 201 3.33 3.92 4.53
N LEU A 202 2.36 3.76 3.62
CA LEU A 202 2.19 2.55 2.81
C LEU A 202 3.39 2.26 1.91
N ASP A 203 4.18 3.30 1.60
CA ASP A 203 5.47 3.22 0.87
C ASP A 203 6.53 2.33 1.55
N GLN A 204 6.30 1.91 2.80
CA GLN A 204 7.15 1.04 3.60
C GLN A 204 6.55 -0.35 3.85
N LEU A 205 5.46 -0.70 3.16
CA LEU A 205 4.76 -1.97 3.34
C LEU A 205 4.77 -2.77 2.03
N PRO A 206 5.07 -4.08 2.07
CA PRO A 206 4.77 -4.96 0.93
C PRO A 206 3.24 -5.11 0.74
N PRO A 207 2.77 -5.53 -0.44
CA PRO A 207 1.34 -5.53 -0.78
C PRO A 207 0.41 -6.29 0.18
N ASP A 208 0.84 -7.43 0.71
CA ASP A 208 0.08 -8.20 1.71
C ASP A 208 -0.16 -7.38 2.99
N ARG A 209 0.82 -6.56 3.40
CA ARG A 209 0.70 -5.69 4.57
C ARG A 209 -0.04 -4.39 4.27
N ILE A 210 -0.07 -3.94 3.01
CA ILE A 210 -0.96 -2.85 2.57
C ILE A 210 -2.42 -3.29 2.69
N GLU A 211 -2.76 -4.49 2.21
CA GLU A 211 -4.11 -5.05 2.36
C GLU A 211 -4.46 -5.27 3.85
N ALA A 212 -3.51 -5.76 4.65
CA ALA A 212 -3.69 -5.87 6.10
C ALA A 212 -3.95 -4.50 6.76
N ALA A 213 -3.20 -3.46 6.37
CA ALA A 213 -3.39 -2.11 6.89
C ALA A 213 -4.76 -1.53 6.53
N ASP A 214 -5.25 -1.72 5.29
CA ASP A 214 -6.61 -1.33 4.89
C ASP A 214 -7.67 -1.98 5.77
N LYS A 215 -7.56 -3.30 5.98
CA LYS A 215 -8.49 -4.05 6.84
C LYS A 215 -8.41 -3.60 8.31
N LEU A 216 -7.21 -3.39 8.85
CA LEU A 216 -7.01 -2.89 10.22
C LEU A 216 -7.61 -1.50 10.40
N VAL A 217 -7.40 -0.57 9.48
CA VAL A 217 -8.00 0.78 9.54
C VAL A 217 -9.53 0.71 9.54
N ARG A 218 -10.13 -0.29 8.87
CA ARG A 218 -11.58 -0.52 8.94
C ARG A 218 -12.03 -0.99 10.31
N VAL A 219 -11.28 -1.88 10.98
CA VAL A 219 -11.54 -2.33 12.37
C VAL A 219 -11.43 -1.16 13.34
N LEU A 220 -10.38 -0.36 13.20
CA LEU A 220 -10.05 0.77 14.07
C LEU A 220 -10.97 1.98 13.88
N GLN A 221 -11.98 1.91 13.00
CA GLN A 221 -12.80 3.05 12.59
C GLN A 221 -13.42 3.85 13.75
N HIS A 222 -13.70 3.21 14.89
CA HIS A 222 -14.30 3.85 16.06
C HIS A 222 -13.27 4.60 16.93
N SER A 223 -12.00 4.25 16.80
CA SER A 223 -10.87 4.83 17.53
C SER A 223 -10.10 5.87 16.70
N LEU A 224 -10.61 6.20 15.51
CA LEU A 224 -10.02 7.18 14.60
C LEU A 224 -10.92 8.41 14.54
N GLN A 225 -10.36 9.60 14.77
CA GLN A 225 -11.11 10.85 14.79
C GLN A 225 -10.31 12.02 14.23
N LEU A 226 -11.01 13.01 13.67
CA LEU A 226 -10.49 14.32 13.33
C LEU A 226 -11.06 15.36 14.32
N SER A 227 -10.19 16.10 15.00
CA SER A 227 -10.60 17.20 15.88
C SER A 227 -10.37 18.56 15.21
N ASN A 228 -11.14 19.56 15.62
CA ASN A 228 -10.94 20.97 15.25
C ASN A 228 -10.00 21.72 16.22
N GLN A 229 -9.68 21.12 17.36
CA GLN A 229 -8.75 21.66 18.35
C GLN A 229 -7.52 20.76 18.47
N PRO A 230 -6.33 21.34 18.66
CA PRO A 230 -5.14 20.56 18.94
C PRO A 230 -5.26 19.92 20.33
N ALA A 231 -4.79 18.68 20.44
CA ALA A 231 -4.72 17.96 21.70
C ALA A 231 -3.30 17.46 21.92
N SER A 232 -2.98 17.08 23.16
CA SER A 232 -1.73 16.36 23.44
C SER A 232 -1.66 15.09 22.59
N GLY A 233 -0.51 14.88 21.93
CA GLY A 233 -0.30 13.74 21.04
C GLY A 233 -0.93 13.87 19.64
N THR A 234 -1.39 15.05 19.23
CA THR A 234 -1.69 15.33 17.81
C THR A 234 -0.47 15.02 16.95
N LEU A 235 -0.65 14.17 15.93
CA LEU A 235 0.46 13.74 15.07
C LEU A 235 0.41 14.33 13.66
N PHE A 236 -0.79 14.61 13.15
CA PHE A 236 -0.96 15.10 11.80
C PHE A 236 -1.99 16.22 11.75
N THR A 237 -1.81 17.11 10.79
CA THR A 237 -2.69 18.22 10.48
C THR A 237 -3.09 18.15 9.01
N LEU A 238 -4.29 18.62 8.70
CA LEU A 238 -4.74 18.87 7.33
C LEU A 238 -5.60 20.12 7.33
N ASP A 239 -5.58 20.85 6.22
CA ASP A 239 -6.40 22.05 6.03
C ASP A 239 -7.51 21.76 5.01
N LEU A 240 -8.76 21.98 5.43
CA LEU A 240 -9.94 21.79 4.61
C LEU A 240 -10.16 22.92 3.60
N GLU A 241 -9.49 24.07 3.76
CA GLU A 241 -9.55 25.16 2.79
C GLU A 241 -8.58 24.90 1.65
N SER A 242 -7.28 24.74 1.95
CA SER A 242 -6.28 24.44 0.92
C SER A 242 -6.43 23.04 0.31
N LEU A 243 -7.24 22.17 0.91
CA LEU A 243 -7.38 20.74 0.56
C LEU A 243 -6.03 20.01 0.49
N ALA A 244 -5.07 20.44 1.30
CA ALA A 244 -3.76 19.80 1.33
C ALA A 244 -3.87 18.42 1.99
N ARG A 245 -3.01 17.50 1.55
CA ARG A 245 -2.88 16.18 2.18
C ARG A 245 -2.37 16.31 3.63
N PRO A 246 -2.65 15.31 4.50
CA PRO A 246 -2.22 15.34 5.88
C PRO A 246 -0.70 15.43 5.96
N ARG A 247 -0.21 16.34 6.80
CA ARG A 247 1.20 16.53 7.09
C ARG A 247 1.45 16.24 8.55
N ARG A 248 2.65 15.78 8.86
CA ARG A 248 3.04 15.57 10.26
C ARG A 248 3.12 16.91 10.98
N CYS A 249 2.47 16.99 12.14
CA CYS A 249 2.47 18.17 13.00
C CYS A 249 3.81 18.21 13.76
N VAL A 250 4.70 19.12 13.38
CA VAL A 250 6.02 19.30 14.03
C VAL A 250 5.94 20.34 15.15
N SER A 251 5.17 21.40 14.92
CA SER A 251 4.80 22.43 15.89
C SER A 251 3.36 22.85 15.66
N LEU A 252 2.68 23.27 16.73
CA LEU A 252 1.37 23.89 16.64
C LEU A 252 1.55 25.38 16.32
N PRO A 253 0.89 25.93 15.29
CA PRO A 253 0.83 27.38 15.10
C PRO A 253 0.17 28.07 16.29
N ASP A 254 0.58 29.30 16.59
CA ASP A 254 -0.02 30.11 17.66
C ASP A 254 -1.48 30.48 17.34
N ASP A 255 -1.80 30.70 16.05
CA ASP A 255 -3.16 30.90 15.56
C ASP A 255 -3.52 29.80 14.56
N VAL A 256 -4.53 28.99 14.90
CA VAL A 256 -4.95 27.84 14.11
C VAL A 256 -6.25 28.18 13.39
N PRO A 257 -6.25 28.24 12.04
CA PRO A 257 -7.47 28.48 11.28
C PRO A 257 -8.55 27.43 11.58
N GLN A 258 -9.82 27.85 11.59
CA GLN A 258 -10.97 26.97 11.86
C GLN A 258 -11.15 25.85 10.81
N THR A 259 -10.47 25.94 9.68
CA THR A 259 -10.45 24.97 8.58
C THR A 259 -9.46 23.83 8.83
N VAL A 260 -8.52 24.00 9.78
CA VAL A 260 -7.55 22.97 10.13
C VAL A 260 -8.23 21.86 10.94
N ARG A 261 -7.88 20.63 10.62
CA ARG A 261 -8.23 19.43 11.38
C ARG A 261 -6.97 18.74 11.85
N PHE A 262 -7.07 18.12 13.02
CA PHE A 262 -6.00 17.37 13.66
C PHE A 262 -6.36 15.90 13.70
N PHE A 263 -5.44 15.05 13.28
CA PHE A 263 -5.58 13.60 13.35
C PHE A 263 -4.72 13.05 14.50
N ARG A 264 -5.38 12.41 15.47
CA ARG A 264 -4.77 11.79 16.65
C ARG A 264 -5.15 10.29 16.69
N PRO A 265 -4.23 9.39 16.34
CA PRO A 265 -4.50 7.95 16.29
C PRO A 265 -4.25 7.21 17.63
N ALA A 266 -4.09 7.90 18.76
CA ALA A 266 -3.59 7.25 19.99
C ALA A 266 -4.53 6.16 20.53
N ASP A 267 -5.85 6.36 20.42
CA ASP A 267 -6.84 5.36 20.86
C ASP A 267 -6.77 4.12 19.93
N ALA A 268 -6.51 4.33 18.64
CA ALA A 268 -6.28 3.26 17.69
C ALA A 268 -4.97 2.48 17.95
N VAL A 269 -3.92 3.14 18.47
CA VAL A 269 -2.68 2.45 18.89
C VAL A 269 -2.93 1.51 20.07
N SER A 270 -3.80 1.90 21.00
CA SER A 270 -4.17 1.03 22.14
C SER A 270 -4.91 -0.23 21.65
N MET A 271 -5.92 -0.05 20.78
CA MET A 271 -6.63 -1.16 20.14
C MET A 271 -5.72 -2.07 19.30
N LEU A 272 -4.73 -1.51 18.61
CA LEU A 272 -3.73 -2.29 17.88
C LEU A 272 -2.93 -3.20 18.81
N GLY A 273 -2.61 -2.74 20.03
CA GLY A 273 -1.95 -3.56 21.05
C GLY A 273 -2.81 -4.74 21.51
N GLU A 274 -4.10 -4.50 21.75
CA GLU A 274 -5.06 -5.56 22.10
C GLU A 274 -5.17 -6.62 20.98
N LEU A 275 -5.27 -6.16 19.73
CA LEU A 275 -5.31 -7.04 18.56
C LEU A 275 -4.02 -7.87 18.40
N ASP A 276 -2.83 -7.32 18.67
CA ASP A 276 -1.57 -8.07 18.58
C ASP A 276 -1.55 -9.21 19.61
N VAL A 277 -2.08 -9.00 20.82
CA VAL A 277 -2.16 -10.02 21.88
C VAL A 277 -3.16 -11.12 21.49
N SER A 278 -4.35 -10.76 21.00
CA SER A 278 -5.35 -11.77 20.57
C SER A 278 -4.83 -12.68 19.45
N MET A 279 -4.01 -12.14 18.55
CA MET A 279 -3.39 -12.88 17.44
C MET A 279 -2.41 -13.97 17.87
N GLU A 280 -1.92 -13.95 19.13
CA GLU A 280 -1.03 -14.99 19.67
C GLU A 280 -1.79 -16.22 20.19
N GLY A 281 -3.09 -16.09 20.50
CA GLY A 281 -3.89 -17.15 21.12
C GLY A 281 -5.09 -17.64 20.30
N GLU A 282 -5.74 -16.74 19.54
CA GLU A 282 -6.92 -17.04 18.73
C GLU A 282 -6.53 -17.04 17.24
N GLY A 283 -7.07 -17.98 16.47
CA GLY A 283 -6.82 -18.06 15.03
C GLY A 283 -7.17 -16.75 14.30
N LEU A 284 -6.64 -16.56 13.09
CA LEU A 284 -6.86 -15.32 12.33
C LEU A 284 -8.35 -15.09 12.03
N ASP A 285 -8.88 -13.93 12.46
CA ASP A 285 -10.26 -13.50 12.21
C ASP A 285 -10.64 -13.61 10.71
N PRO A 286 -11.82 -14.14 10.35
CA PRO A 286 -12.32 -14.19 8.96
C PRO A 286 -12.23 -12.88 8.19
N LEU A 287 -12.25 -11.73 8.85
CA LEU A 287 -12.00 -10.42 8.27
C LEU A 287 -10.68 -10.37 7.48
N PHE A 288 -9.64 -11.03 8.01
CA PHE A 288 -8.30 -11.09 7.41
C PHE A 288 -8.13 -12.26 6.44
N ALA A 289 -9.21 -12.94 6.03
CA ALA A 289 -9.16 -14.01 5.03
C ALA A 289 -8.30 -13.60 3.80
N GLY A 290 -7.46 -14.54 3.35
CA GLY A 290 -6.49 -14.33 2.28
C GLY A 290 -5.14 -13.75 2.72
N LEU A 291 -4.96 -13.43 4.00
CA LEU A 291 -3.69 -12.95 4.57
C LEU A 291 -3.11 -13.96 5.56
N SER A 292 -1.81 -13.87 5.81
CA SER A 292 -1.14 -14.66 6.85
C SER A 292 -1.12 -13.91 8.18
N ALA A 293 -1.20 -14.64 9.30
CA ALA A 293 -1.06 -14.04 10.63
C ALA A 293 0.25 -13.23 10.81
N PRO A 294 1.42 -13.69 10.31
CA PRO A 294 2.64 -12.88 10.30
C PRO A 294 2.52 -11.56 9.53
N SER A 295 1.79 -11.53 8.41
CA SER A 295 1.53 -10.31 7.64
C SER A 295 0.70 -9.31 8.44
N VAL A 296 -0.35 -9.79 9.11
CA VAL A 296 -1.24 -8.95 9.93
C VAL A 296 -0.50 -8.41 11.16
N SER A 297 0.22 -9.24 11.93
CA SER A 297 1.03 -8.76 13.06
C SER A 297 2.13 -7.78 12.61
N ALA A 298 2.75 -8.00 11.44
CA ALA A 298 3.71 -7.04 10.90
C ALA A 298 3.06 -5.69 10.52
N ALA A 299 1.82 -5.69 10.05
CA ALA A 299 1.06 -4.47 9.79
C ALA A 299 0.64 -3.77 11.10
N ILE A 300 0.21 -4.52 12.12
CA ILE A 300 -0.10 -3.98 13.47
C ILE A 300 1.13 -3.26 14.05
N ARG A 301 2.29 -3.93 14.08
CA ARG A 301 3.55 -3.33 14.55
C ARG A 301 3.99 -2.15 13.70
N HIS A 302 3.68 -2.13 12.41
CA HIS A 302 3.96 -0.99 11.55
C HIS A 302 3.11 0.22 11.91
N LEU A 303 1.78 0.06 11.92
CA LEU A 303 0.84 1.13 12.26
C LEU A 303 1.13 1.68 13.66
N SER A 304 1.33 0.81 14.64
CA SER A 304 1.67 1.19 16.02
C SER A 304 2.92 2.08 16.08
N ARG A 305 3.94 1.79 15.24
CA ARG A 305 5.15 2.62 15.16
C ARG A 305 4.91 3.94 14.41
N GLN A 306 4.17 3.94 13.31
CA GLN A 306 3.93 5.17 12.53
C GLN A 306 3.02 6.16 13.28
N TRP A 307 2.12 5.64 14.11
CA TRP A 307 1.13 6.38 14.89
C TRP A 307 1.53 6.56 16.35
N ALA A 308 2.74 6.16 16.74
CA ALA A 308 3.28 6.44 18.06
C ALA A 308 3.48 7.97 18.26
N ALA A 309 3.34 8.41 19.51
CA ALA A 309 3.59 9.79 19.93
C ALA A 309 5.00 10.26 19.50
N VAL A 310 5.99 9.39 19.66
CA VAL A 310 7.35 9.60 19.15
C VAL A 310 7.48 8.85 17.82
N PRO A 311 7.53 9.55 16.68
CA PRO A 311 7.73 8.89 15.39
C PRO A 311 9.07 8.17 15.30
N PRO A 312 9.20 7.21 14.37
CA PRO A 312 10.49 6.68 13.98
C PRO A 312 11.39 7.81 13.47
N MET A 313 12.37 8.22 14.30
CA MET A 313 13.33 9.25 13.93
C MET A 313 14.48 8.63 13.12
N ARG A 314 15.02 9.42 12.20
CA ARG A 314 16.24 9.05 11.49
C ARG A 314 17.38 8.93 12.49
N GLN A 315 17.99 7.75 12.58
CA GLN A 315 19.09 7.48 13.50
C GLN A 315 20.44 8.02 13.00
N CYS A 316 20.60 8.12 11.68
CA CYS A 316 21.83 8.59 11.05
C CYS A 316 21.54 9.77 10.13
N ARG A 317 22.41 10.78 10.16
CA ARG A 317 22.38 11.88 9.19
C ARG A 317 22.64 11.32 7.79
N ARG A 318 21.85 11.81 6.82
CA ARG A 318 22.03 11.53 5.40
C ARG A 318 22.78 12.68 4.75
N HIS A 319 23.73 12.34 3.90
CA HIS A 319 24.50 13.25 3.08
C HIS A 319 24.04 13.04 1.64
N ARG A 320 23.82 14.12 0.88
CA ARG A 320 23.60 13.99 -0.55
C ARG A 320 24.87 13.44 -1.19
N VAL A 321 24.70 12.44 -2.04
CA VAL A 321 25.80 11.80 -2.77
C VAL A 321 25.28 11.49 -4.15
N ASP A 322 26.02 11.95 -5.16
CA ASP A 322 25.75 11.64 -6.55
C ASP A 322 26.62 10.47 -7.00
N GLY A 323 26.10 9.63 -7.88
CA GLY A 323 26.83 8.48 -8.43
C GLY A 323 25.90 7.45 -9.06
N ALA A 324 26.44 6.64 -9.95
CA ALA A 324 25.72 5.50 -10.52
C ALA A 324 26.07 4.22 -9.76
N LEU A 325 25.10 3.32 -9.61
CA LEU A 325 25.29 2.00 -9.01
C LEU A 325 24.45 0.96 -9.73
N ALA A 326 24.89 -0.29 -9.63
CA ALA A 326 24.15 -1.43 -10.13
C ALA A 326 23.46 -2.16 -8.97
N LEU A 327 22.21 -2.54 -9.17
CA LEU A 327 21.46 -3.35 -8.21
C LEU A 327 21.15 -4.72 -8.81
N ALA A 328 21.21 -5.75 -7.96
CA ALA A 328 20.76 -7.09 -8.26
C ALA A 328 19.92 -7.62 -7.09
N THR A 329 18.96 -8.48 -7.38
CA THR A 329 18.11 -9.15 -6.39
C THR A 329 18.07 -10.65 -6.64
N GLY A 330 17.59 -11.39 -5.65
CA GLY A 330 17.65 -12.85 -5.60
C GLY A 330 18.95 -13.33 -4.98
N LEU A 331 18.85 -14.06 -3.87
CA LEU A 331 20.00 -14.46 -3.06
C LEU A 331 21.05 -15.25 -3.86
N GLY A 332 20.62 -16.15 -4.73
CA GLY A 332 21.52 -16.93 -5.59
C GLY A 332 22.32 -16.06 -6.57
N PHE A 333 21.68 -15.05 -7.16
CA PHE A 333 22.34 -14.13 -8.09
C PHE A 333 23.26 -13.15 -7.36
N ILE A 334 22.82 -12.60 -6.23
CA ILE A 334 23.68 -11.77 -5.37
C ILE A 334 24.92 -12.56 -4.96
N ARG A 335 24.76 -13.83 -4.57
CA ARG A 335 25.87 -14.70 -4.19
C ARG A 335 26.87 -14.88 -5.34
N SER A 336 26.41 -15.17 -6.56
CA SER A 336 27.31 -15.35 -7.71
C SER A 336 28.02 -14.06 -8.11
N LEU A 337 27.38 -12.90 -7.92
CA LEU A 337 28.00 -11.59 -8.13
C LEU A 337 29.11 -11.30 -7.11
N VAL A 338 28.86 -11.63 -5.84
CA VAL A 338 29.82 -11.46 -4.74
C VAL A 338 30.99 -12.45 -4.86
N SER A 339 30.75 -13.70 -5.27
CA SER A 339 31.80 -14.70 -5.49
C SER A 339 32.64 -14.45 -6.75
N GLY A 340 32.16 -13.59 -7.66
CA GLY A 340 32.79 -13.34 -8.96
C GLY A 340 32.46 -14.39 -10.03
N GLU A 341 31.58 -15.36 -9.72
CA GLU A 341 31.15 -16.43 -10.63
C GLU A 341 30.05 -16.00 -11.61
N ALA A 342 29.42 -14.85 -11.38
CA ALA A 342 28.35 -14.36 -12.24
C ALA A 342 28.83 -14.07 -13.68
N LEU A 343 28.21 -14.75 -14.65
CA LEU A 343 28.43 -14.54 -16.08
C LEU A 343 27.86 -13.20 -16.58
N LEU A 344 26.80 -12.73 -15.94
CA LEU A 344 26.11 -11.48 -16.26
C LEU A 344 26.22 -10.54 -15.07
N ARG A 345 26.51 -9.26 -15.34
CA ARG A 345 26.54 -8.21 -14.32
C ARG A 345 25.44 -7.19 -14.62
N PRO A 346 24.69 -6.74 -13.60
CA PRO A 346 23.68 -5.72 -13.80
C PRO A 346 24.32 -4.40 -14.26
N ALA A 347 23.62 -3.67 -15.12
CA ALA A 347 24.04 -2.32 -15.52
C ALA A 347 23.91 -1.35 -14.35
N ALA A 348 24.73 -0.29 -14.36
CA ALA A 348 24.63 0.81 -13.40
C ALA A 348 23.44 1.75 -13.72
N ALA A 349 22.22 1.21 -13.63
CA ALA A 349 20.97 1.87 -14.01
C ALA A 349 20.30 2.68 -12.88
N TRP A 350 20.98 2.81 -11.74
CA TRP A 350 20.47 3.50 -10.55
C TRP A 350 21.36 4.68 -10.20
N SER A 351 20.73 5.81 -9.87
CA SER A 351 21.39 7.01 -9.36
C SER A 351 21.30 7.07 -7.85
N LEU A 352 22.41 7.32 -7.17
CA LEU A 352 22.45 7.59 -5.74
C LEU A 352 21.86 8.97 -5.46
N LEU A 353 21.04 9.08 -4.41
CA LEU A 353 20.42 10.34 -3.98
C LEU A 353 21.06 10.86 -2.69
N ASP A 354 21.23 9.94 -1.74
CA ASP A 354 21.79 10.22 -0.43
C ASP A 354 22.38 8.95 0.19
N ALA A 355 23.29 9.11 1.14
CA ALA A 355 23.87 8.02 1.90
C ALA A 355 24.02 8.37 3.38
N SER A 356 23.99 7.35 4.22
CA SER A 356 24.22 7.42 5.67
C SER A 356 24.93 6.15 6.13
N ARG A 357 25.30 6.10 7.41
CA ARG A 357 25.98 4.92 7.99
C ARG A 357 25.17 3.62 7.87
N ASN A 358 23.84 3.70 7.86
CA ASN A 358 22.97 2.53 7.91
C ASN A 358 22.15 2.29 6.62
N GLY A 359 22.43 3.02 5.55
CA GLY A 359 21.69 2.88 4.30
C GLY A 359 21.79 4.10 3.39
N PHE A 360 21.17 3.99 2.22
CA PHE A 360 21.24 4.99 1.16
C PHE A 360 19.94 5.04 0.36
N GLY A 361 19.67 6.18 -0.27
CA GLY A 361 18.54 6.38 -1.18
C GLY A 361 19.02 6.31 -2.62
N VAL A 362 18.25 5.66 -3.50
CA VAL A 362 18.55 5.54 -4.92
C VAL A 362 17.32 5.85 -5.76
N SER A 363 17.51 6.22 -7.02
CA SER A 363 16.43 6.41 -7.99
C SER A 363 16.75 5.83 -9.35
N SER A 364 15.71 5.51 -10.10
CA SER A 364 15.79 5.14 -11.51
C SER A 364 14.63 5.77 -12.29
N PRO A 365 14.82 6.22 -13.54
CA PRO A 365 13.71 6.70 -14.36
C PRO A 365 12.71 5.59 -14.70
N VAL A 366 13.12 4.32 -14.60
CA VAL A 366 12.28 3.15 -14.90
C VAL A 366 11.98 2.39 -13.61
N MET A 367 10.76 1.89 -13.48
CA MET A 367 10.37 0.98 -12.41
C MET A 367 10.87 -0.44 -12.72
N ASP A 368 11.82 -0.93 -11.93
CA ASP A 368 12.21 -2.34 -11.92
C ASP A 368 11.36 -3.10 -10.87
N PRO A 369 10.43 -3.99 -11.28
CA PRO A 369 9.51 -4.65 -10.35
C PRO A 369 10.19 -5.64 -9.40
N ASP A 370 11.39 -6.14 -9.72
CA ASP A 370 12.12 -7.09 -8.88
C ASP A 370 12.90 -6.35 -7.78
N ILE A 371 13.39 -5.14 -8.08
CA ILE A 371 14.07 -4.27 -7.10
C ILE A 371 13.06 -3.44 -6.30
N CYS A 372 12.03 -2.88 -6.94
CA CYS A 372 11.05 -1.98 -6.33
C CYS A 372 10.00 -2.74 -5.50
N ARG A 373 10.47 -3.56 -4.55
CA ARG A 373 9.65 -4.33 -3.64
C ARG A 373 10.14 -4.18 -2.22
N VAL A 374 9.31 -3.60 -1.34
CA VAL A 374 9.63 -3.52 0.09
C VAL A 374 9.88 -4.93 0.65
N GLY A 375 11.01 -5.06 1.35
CA GLY A 375 11.48 -6.32 1.92
C GLY A 375 12.39 -7.14 0.99
N ALA A 376 12.60 -6.74 -0.26
CA ALA A 376 13.57 -7.40 -1.14
C ALA A 376 15.01 -7.22 -0.63
N LEU A 377 15.80 -8.29 -0.76
CA LEU A 377 17.24 -8.29 -0.52
C LEU A 377 17.95 -7.95 -1.83
N VAL A 378 18.81 -6.94 -1.78
CA VAL A 378 19.54 -6.46 -2.94
C VAL A 378 21.04 -6.46 -2.68
N GLY A 379 21.80 -6.86 -3.68
CA GLY A 379 23.23 -6.55 -3.79
C GLY A 379 23.36 -5.22 -4.52
N ALA A 380 24.10 -4.28 -3.95
CA ALA A 380 24.42 -3.00 -4.54
C ALA A 380 25.92 -2.90 -4.83
N HIS A 381 26.28 -2.71 -6.09
CA HIS A 381 27.66 -2.47 -6.48
C HIS A 381 27.92 -0.97 -6.52
N VAL A 382 28.59 -0.45 -5.49
CA VAL A 382 28.75 0.99 -5.25
C VAL A 382 30.15 1.45 -5.65
N GLY A 383 30.23 2.38 -6.62
CA GLY A 383 31.46 3.05 -7.04
C GLY A 383 32.47 2.18 -7.79
N GLU A 384 33.64 2.76 -8.07
CA GLU A 384 34.73 2.13 -8.83
C GLU A 384 35.53 1.08 -8.02
N THR A 385 35.39 1.09 -6.68
CA THR A 385 36.14 0.20 -5.77
C THR A 385 35.74 -1.28 -5.87
N GLY A 386 34.69 -1.61 -6.62
CA GLY A 386 34.33 -2.99 -6.94
C GLY A 386 33.61 -3.77 -5.84
N ARG A 387 33.18 -3.12 -4.75
CA ARG A 387 32.60 -3.82 -3.58
C ARG A 387 31.08 -3.92 -3.66
N TRP A 388 30.58 -5.11 -3.32
CA TRP A 388 29.16 -5.37 -3.16
C TRP A 388 28.70 -5.10 -1.74
N VAL A 389 27.65 -4.32 -1.60
CA VAL A 389 26.96 -4.06 -0.34
C VAL A 389 25.65 -4.86 -0.37
N LEU A 390 25.39 -5.62 0.69
CA LEU A 390 24.11 -6.28 0.88
C LEU A 390 23.15 -5.32 1.59
N ALA A 391 21.98 -5.07 1.01
CA ALA A 391 21.01 -4.14 1.55
C ALA A 391 19.56 -4.64 1.39
N LEU A 392 18.65 -3.99 2.11
CA LEU A 392 17.23 -4.30 2.11
C LEU A 392 16.40 -3.11 1.68
N VAL A 393 15.44 -3.36 0.81
CA VAL A 393 14.46 -2.35 0.42
C VAL A 393 13.52 -2.08 1.58
N ARG A 394 13.54 -0.85 2.10
CA ARG A 394 12.69 -0.40 3.21
C ARG A 394 11.59 0.55 2.78
N ARG A 395 11.75 1.19 1.63
CA ARG A 395 10.79 2.13 1.09
C ARG A 395 10.86 2.10 -0.44
N VAL A 396 9.71 2.16 -1.08
CA VAL A 396 9.59 2.34 -2.53
C VAL A 396 8.57 3.46 -2.76
N ARG A 397 8.88 4.37 -3.67
CA ARG A 397 7.94 5.35 -4.20
C ARG A 397 8.06 5.36 -5.70
N PHE A 398 6.93 5.47 -6.37
CA PHE A 398 6.90 5.52 -7.82
C PHE A 398 5.93 6.59 -8.29
N SER A 399 6.31 7.25 -9.39
CA SER A 399 5.42 8.09 -10.18
C SER A 399 5.88 8.06 -11.63
N GLU A 400 4.97 8.21 -12.58
CA GLU A 400 5.32 8.23 -14.00
C GLU A 400 6.28 9.39 -14.34
N ALA A 401 6.16 10.53 -13.67
CA ALA A 401 6.97 11.71 -13.93
C ALA A 401 8.38 11.64 -13.31
N ALA A 402 8.53 11.11 -12.08
CA ALA A 402 9.81 11.09 -11.38
C ALA A 402 10.52 9.73 -11.39
N GLY A 403 9.88 8.69 -11.95
CA GLY A 403 10.38 7.32 -11.90
C GLY A 403 10.27 6.70 -10.51
N ALA A 404 11.15 5.74 -10.22
CA ALA A 404 11.21 5.02 -8.97
C ALA A 404 12.26 5.62 -8.02
N ALA A 405 11.91 5.75 -6.74
CA ALA A 405 12.82 6.09 -5.66
C ALA A 405 12.77 5.02 -4.58
N VAL A 406 13.93 4.49 -4.19
CA VAL A 406 14.08 3.34 -3.30
C VAL A 406 14.97 3.70 -2.12
N GLY A 407 14.48 3.42 -0.92
CA GLY A 407 15.25 3.55 0.32
C GLY A 407 15.83 2.22 0.75
N LEU A 408 17.15 2.10 0.76
CA LEU A 408 17.88 0.89 1.11
C LEU A 408 18.46 0.99 2.53
N GLN A 409 18.32 -0.09 3.31
CA GLN A 409 19.01 -0.27 4.58
C GLN A 409 20.15 -1.25 4.40
N THR A 410 21.38 -0.84 4.75
CA THR A 410 22.55 -1.71 4.68
C THR A 410 22.44 -2.86 5.68
N VAL A 411 22.59 -4.08 5.19
CA VAL A 411 22.74 -5.30 6.00
C VAL A 411 24.22 -5.57 6.22
N SER A 412 25.01 -5.60 5.15
CA SER A 412 26.46 -5.87 5.18
C SER A 412 27.20 -5.03 4.17
N ASN A 413 28.36 -4.48 4.55
CA ASN A 413 29.24 -3.76 3.63
C ASN A 413 30.23 -4.66 2.90
N ASP A 414 30.38 -5.92 3.36
CA ASP A 414 31.35 -6.87 2.83
C ASP A 414 30.80 -8.29 3.03
N PRO A 415 29.74 -8.68 2.29
CA PRO A 415 29.15 -10.00 2.40
C PRO A 415 30.13 -11.04 1.85
N VAL A 416 30.30 -12.16 2.55
CA VAL A 416 31.23 -13.23 2.16
C VAL A 416 30.47 -14.50 1.81
N PRO A 417 30.61 -15.05 0.59
CA PRO A 417 30.04 -16.35 0.23
C PRO A 417 30.65 -17.46 1.09
N ALA A 418 29.78 -18.35 1.58
CA ALA A 418 30.21 -19.49 2.37
C ALA A 418 29.36 -20.72 2.06
N LEU A 419 29.98 -21.89 2.15
CA LEU A 419 29.29 -23.18 2.15
C LEU A 419 28.96 -23.55 3.59
N PHE A 420 27.70 -23.78 3.87
CA PHE A 420 27.19 -24.17 5.18
C PHE A 420 26.81 -25.64 5.17
N ASP A 421 26.95 -26.29 6.31
CA ASP A 421 26.72 -27.72 6.49
C ASP A 421 26.11 -27.97 7.88
N ASP A 422 24.94 -28.60 7.97
CA ASP A 422 24.31 -29.00 9.24
C ASP A 422 24.55 -30.48 9.60
N GLY A 423 25.42 -31.17 8.86
CA GLY A 423 25.67 -32.61 8.95
C GLY A 423 24.67 -33.47 8.18
N SER A 424 23.51 -32.93 7.79
CA SER A 424 22.51 -33.62 6.96
C SER A 424 22.54 -33.16 5.50
N ARG A 425 22.82 -31.87 5.28
CA ARG A 425 22.91 -31.26 3.96
C ARG A 425 23.95 -30.14 3.95
N SER A 426 24.49 -29.87 2.77
CA SER A 426 25.28 -28.67 2.48
C SER A 426 24.51 -27.68 1.62
N TRP A 427 24.70 -26.39 1.84
CA TRP A 427 24.07 -25.33 1.05
C TRP A 427 24.92 -24.06 1.03
N SER A 428 24.71 -23.22 0.02
CA SER A 428 25.48 -21.97 -0.14
C SER A 428 24.69 -20.77 0.37
N GLY A 429 25.35 -19.88 1.11
CA GLY A 429 24.75 -18.64 1.62
C GLY A 429 25.77 -17.50 1.69
N LEU A 430 25.42 -16.44 2.42
CA LEU A 430 26.30 -15.29 2.66
C LEU A 430 26.47 -15.05 4.17
N LEU A 431 27.71 -14.92 4.61
CA LEU A 431 28.05 -14.30 5.89
C LEU A 431 27.94 -12.79 5.73
N CYS A 432 27.13 -12.16 6.57
CA CYS A 432 26.91 -10.71 6.53
C CYS A 432 27.86 -9.93 7.47
N ASP A 433 28.58 -10.64 8.34
CA ASP A 433 29.47 -10.04 9.32
C ASP A 433 30.82 -10.78 9.34
N PRO A 434 31.92 -10.10 9.68
CA PRO A 434 33.20 -10.75 9.91
C PRO A 434 33.11 -11.80 11.02
N VAL A 435 33.65 -12.98 10.78
CA VAL A 435 33.63 -14.07 11.76
C VAL A 435 34.71 -13.85 12.82
N VAL A 436 34.26 -13.48 14.01
CA VAL A 436 35.08 -13.27 15.21
C VAL A 436 34.51 -14.13 16.35
N ARG A 437 35.36 -14.93 17.00
CA ARG A 437 34.93 -15.82 18.10
C ARG A 437 34.28 -15.01 19.22
N GLY A 438 33.17 -15.51 19.77
CA GLY A 438 32.41 -14.82 20.81
C GLY A 438 31.56 -13.64 20.34
N ARG A 439 31.51 -13.34 19.04
CA ARG A 439 30.57 -12.38 18.45
C ARG A 439 29.47 -13.10 17.68
N SER A 440 28.28 -12.52 17.64
CA SER A 440 27.23 -12.99 16.75
C SER A 440 27.52 -12.60 15.30
N VAL A 441 27.26 -13.50 14.37
CA VAL A 441 27.31 -13.24 12.93
C VAL A 441 25.92 -13.42 12.33
N ARG A 442 25.57 -12.63 11.33
CA ARG A 442 24.34 -12.83 10.56
C ARG A 442 24.63 -13.66 9.32
N VAL A 443 23.76 -14.63 9.06
CA VAL A 443 23.80 -15.48 7.86
C VAL A 443 22.57 -15.19 7.02
N ALA A 444 22.77 -14.86 5.74
CA ALA A 444 21.70 -14.81 4.75
C ALA A 444 21.65 -16.13 3.98
N CYS A 445 20.50 -16.81 4.04
CA CYS A 445 20.27 -18.10 3.39
C CYS A 445 18.85 -18.18 2.80
N GLU A 446 18.59 -19.21 2.01
CA GLU A 446 17.22 -19.50 1.57
C GLU A 446 16.32 -19.89 2.75
N PRO A 447 15.01 -19.59 2.70
CA PRO A 447 14.10 -19.94 3.79
C PRO A 447 14.08 -21.43 4.10
N GLY A 448 14.10 -21.79 5.38
CA GLY A 448 14.06 -23.18 5.84
C GLY A 448 15.40 -23.92 5.77
N PHE A 449 16.49 -23.27 5.33
CA PHE A 449 17.82 -23.88 5.32
C PHE A 449 18.46 -23.97 6.71
N MET A 450 18.11 -23.07 7.62
CA MET A 450 18.63 -23.05 8.99
C MET A 450 17.48 -23.05 10.00
N ARG A 451 17.61 -23.88 11.04
CA ARG A 451 16.65 -23.98 12.15
C ARG A 451 17.32 -23.54 13.45
N SER A 452 16.55 -22.87 14.31
CA SER A 452 17.03 -22.43 15.63
C SER A 452 17.45 -23.64 16.47
N GLY A 453 18.57 -23.52 17.19
CA GLY A 453 19.06 -24.54 18.13
C GLY A 453 19.83 -25.71 17.49
N GLY A 454 20.06 -25.69 16.17
CA GLY A 454 20.96 -26.64 15.50
C GLY A 454 22.43 -26.23 15.58
N GLN A 455 23.32 -27.04 14.99
CA GLN A 455 24.71 -26.67 14.74
C GLN A 455 24.91 -26.58 13.23
N VAL A 456 25.58 -25.51 12.78
CA VAL A 456 25.90 -25.29 11.37
C VAL A 456 27.39 -24.97 11.25
N PHE A 457 28.07 -25.62 10.32
CA PHE A 457 29.47 -25.39 10.03
C PHE A 457 29.60 -24.52 8.78
N ALA A 458 30.19 -23.33 8.92
CA ALA A 458 30.53 -22.48 7.80
C ALA A 458 31.95 -22.81 7.31
N LYS A 459 32.07 -23.38 6.11
CA LYS A 459 33.33 -23.66 5.43
C LYS A 459 33.75 -22.38 4.69
N LEU A 460 34.78 -21.72 5.22
CA LEU A 460 35.49 -20.61 4.59
C LEU A 460 36.76 -21.15 3.93
N ALA A 461 37.31 -20.42 2.96
CA ALA A 461 38.46 -20.89 2.15
C ALA A 461 39.63 -21.49 2.97
N ALA A 462 39.91 -20.95 4.16
CA ALA A 462 41.03 -21.39 5.00
C ALA A 462 40.61 -22.04 6.33
N ARG A 463 39.32 -22.07 6.68
CA ARG A 463 38.86 -22.56 7.99
C ARG A 463 37.39 -22.94 8.01
N THR A 464 37.05 -23.89 8.87
CA THR A 464 35.66 -24.20 9.22
C THR A 464 35.31 -23.56 10.55
N VAL A 465 34.14 -22.92 10.61
CA VAL A 465 33.65 -22.22 11.81
C VAL A 465 32.34 -22.84 12.24
N LYS A 466 32.23 -23.15 13.54
CA LYS A 466 30.98 -23.64 14.12
C LYS A 466 30.06 -22.47 14.48
N LEU A 467 28.83 -22.53 14.02
CA LEU A 467 27.77 -21.57 14.25
C LEU A 467 26.57 -22.23 14.93
N GLU A 468 25.97 -21.52 15.88
CA GLU A 468 24.71 -21.91 16.50
C GLU A 468 23.61 -20.92 16.06
N PRO A 469 22.66 -21.35 15.20
CA PRO A 469 21.59 -20.49 14.72
C PRO A 469 20.61 -20.12 15.82
N GLY A 470 20.33 -18.82 15.95
CA GLY A 470 19.30 -18.28 16.82
C GLY A 470 17.99 -18.00 16.07
N LYS A 471 17.35 -16.89 16.43
CA LYS A 471 16.08 -16.47 15.82
C LYS A 471 16.30 -15.84 14.44
N VAL A 472 15.33 -16.05 13.54
CA VAL A 472 15.24 -15.31 12.28
C VAL A 472 15.07 -13.83 12.60
N MET A 473 16.06 -13.02 12.20
CA MET A 473 16.02 -11.58 12.41
C MET A 473 15.18 -10.90 11.33
N MET A 474 15.26 -11.40 10.10
CA MET A 474 14.63 -10.83 8.93
C MET A 474 14.28 -11.91 7.92
N SER A 475 13.22 -11.69 7.16
CA SER A 475 12.86 -12.57 6.04
C SER A 475 12.16 -11.77 4.95
N GLY A 476 12.26 -12.27 3.73
CA GLY A 476 11.59 -11.70 2.58
C GLY A 476 11.56 -12.68 1.41
N PRO A 477 11.30 -12.19 0.20
CA PRO A 477 11.19 -13.04 -0.98
C PRO A 477 12.50 -13.80 -1.25
N GLY A 478 12.49 -15.12 -1.05
CA GLY A 478 13.62 -16.00 -1.35
C GLY A 478 14.82 -15.90 -0.38
N TYR A 479 14.67 -15.27 0.79
CA TYR A 479 15.75 -15.23 1.78
C TYR A 479 15.27 -15.15 3.24
N GLN A 480 16.13 -15.56 4.15
CA GLN A 480 16.09 -15.30 5.59
C GLN A 480 17.46 -14.83 6.07
N ILE A 481 17.48 -13.95 7.06
CA ILE A 481 18.70 -13.53 7.77
C ILE A 481 18.57 -13.98 9.22
N ILE A 482 19.51 -14.80 9.67
CA ILE A 482 19.51 -15.42 10.99
C ILE A 482 20.75 -14.98 11.76
N GLY A 483 20.56 -14.54 13.00
CA GLY A 483 21.66 -14.27 13.92
C GLY A 483 22.20 -15.58 14.48
N CYS A 484 23.51 -15.80 14.39
CA CYS A 484 24.18 -17.01 14.82
C CYS A 484 25.30 -16.68 15.80
N SER A 485 25.47 -17.49 16.84
CA SER A 485 26.62 -17.39 17.75
C SER A 485 27.82 -18.14 17.17
N VAL A 486 29.01 -17.54 17.23
CA VAL A 486 30.28 -18.20 16.82
C VAL A 486 30.89 -18.91 18.02
N VAL A 487 31.05 -20.24 17.92
CA VAL A 487 31.54 -21.12 18.99
C VAL A 487 33.06 -21.34 18.92
#